data_AF-A0A9E7BYS0-F1
#
_entry.id   AF-A0A9E7BYS0-F1
#
_cell.length_a   1.000
_cell.length_b   1.000
_cell.length_c   1.000
_cell.angle_alpha   90.00
_cell.angle_beta   90.00
_cell.angle_gamma   90.00
#
_symmetry.space_group_name_H-M   'P 1'
#
loop_
_entity.id
_entity.type
_entity.pdbx_description
1 polymer ?
#
loop_
_entity_poly.entity_id
_entity_poly.type
_entity_poly.pdbx_seq_one_letter_code
_entity_poly.pdbx_strand_id
1 'polypeptide(L)'
;MGADRAERVATAGRSAPAGVGRVAAELLHLAELELELVTAGRGDELSDVHDRRDAAIAQLPDELAAPAQATLRLALGIQREAAVALAAALADHGREVAAAARGRTAARGYTPAGLDRRRVLDRTA
;
A
#
# COMPACT_ATOMS: atom_id res chain seq x y z
N MET A 1 22.22 24.60 -42.06
CA MET A 1 21.16 24.26 -41.08
C MET A 1 21.56 23.00 -40.32
N GLY A 2 22.28 23.11 -39.21
CA GLY A 2 22.78 21.92 -38.48
C GLY A 2 23.29 22.19 -37.06
N ALA A 3 23.62 23.43 -36.73
CA ALA A 3 24.07 23.81 -35.38
C ALA A 3 22.97 23.66 -34.32
N ASP A 4 21.71 23.95 -34.66
CA ASP A 4 20.59 24.00 -33.72
C ASP A 4 20.09 22.62 -33.23
N ARG A 5 20.55 21.51 -33.85
CA ARG A 5 20.25 20.14 -33.37
C ARG A 5 21.35 19.59 -32.48
N ALA A 6 22.62 19.89 -32.79
CA ALA A 6 23.75 19.48 -31.97
C ALA A 6 23.82 20.27 -30.65
N GLU A 7 23.40 21.54 -30.66
CA GLU A 7 23.42 22.42 -29.49
C GLU A 7 22.33 22.05 -28.46
N ARG A 8 21.15 21.62 -28.93
CA ARG A 8 20.06 21.10 -28.06
C ARG A 8 20.41 19.75 -27.39
N VAL A 9 21.17 18.89 -28.07
CA VAL A 9 21.66 17.62 -27.48
C VAL A 9 22.76 17.89 -26.44
N ALA A 10 23.60 18.91 -26.67
CA ALA A 10 24.67 19.30 -25.75
C ALA A 10 24.21 20.08 -24.50
N THR A 11 23.00 20.66 -24.51
CA THR A 11 22.38 21.26 -23.31
C THR A 11 21.55 20.26 -22.51
N ALA A 12 20.92 19.27 -23.15
CA ALA A 12 20.21 18.20 -22.45
C ALA A 12 21.14 17.27 -21.64
N GLY A 13 22.41 17.11 -22.05
CA GLY A 13 23.37 16.21 -21.41
C GLY A 13 24.00 16.69 -20.10
N ARG A 14 23.78 17.94 -19.66
CA ARG A 14 24.49 18.53 -18.49
C ARG A 14 23.64 18.71 -17.22
N SER A 15 22.34 18.42 -17.25
CA SER A 15 21.45 18.57 -16.08
C SER A 15 20.63 17.33 -15.70
N ALA A 16 20.73 16.22 -16.46
CA ALA A 16 19.91 15.02 -16.25
C ALA A 16 20.43 13.93 -15.25
N PRO A 17 21.72 13.82 -14.87
CA PRO A 17 22.15 12.68 -14.03
C PRO A 17 21.81 12.81 -12.54
N ALA A 18 21.69 14.03 -12.02
CA ALA A 18 21.34 14.25 -10.61
C ALA A 18 19.84 14.01 -10.31
N GLY A 19 18.97 14.30 -11.28
CA GLY A 19 17.52 14.14 -11.13
C GLY A 19 17.09 12.67 -11.05
N VAL A 20 17.57 11.84 -11.98
CA VAL A 20 17.19 10.42 -12.04
C VAL A 20 17.71 9.64 -10.83
N GLY A 21 18.94 9.91 -10.39
CA GLY A 21 19.49 9.31 -9.17
C GLY A 21 18.68 9.66 -7.92
N ARG A 22 18.19 10.91 -7.84
CA ARG A 22 17.30 11.37 -6.76
C ARG A 22 15.94 10.67 -6.79
N VAL A 23 15.33 10.53 -7.97
CA VAL A 23 14.05 9.81 -8.12
C VAL A 23 14.20 8.34 -7.74
N ALA A 24 15.29 7.68 -8.15
CA ALA A 24 15.56 6.30 -7.77
C ALA A 24 15.76 6.14 -6.24
N ALA A 25 16.46 7.09 -5.60
CA ALA A 25 16.64 7.09 -4.14
C ALA A 25 15.32 7.35 -3.39
N GLU A 26 14.47 8.25 -3.89
CA GLU A 26 13.14 8.49 -3.34
C GLU A 26 12.27 7.23 -3.42
N LEU A 27 12.29 6.53 -4.55
CA LEU A 27 11.53 5.28 -4.72
C LEU A 27 12.02 4.17 -3.79
N LEU A 28 13.32 4.10 -3.51
CA LEU A 28 13.87 3.20 -2.51
C LEU A 28 13.36 3.55 -1.11
N HIS A 29 13.45 4.84 -0.73
CA HIS A 29 12.98 5.31 0.57
C HIS A 29 11.47 5.06 0.77
N LEU A 30 10.66 5.31 -0.26
CA LEU A 30 9.22 5.03 -0.22
C LEU A 30 8.92 3.53 -0.07
N ALA A 31 9.72 2.65 -0.69
CA ALA A 31 9.57 1.21 -0.49
C ALA A 31 9.90 0.78 0.95
N GLU A 32 10.95 1.34 1.54
CA GLU A 32 11.31 1.09 2.95
C GLU A 32 10.21 1.56 3.90
N LEU A 33 9.68 2.77 3.67
CA LEU A 33 8.59 3.33 4.45
C LEU A 33 7.30 2.50 4.32
N GLU A 34 6.99 2.04 3.11
CA GLU A 34 5.83 1.16 2.87
C GLU A 34 5.95 -0.14 3.67
N LEU A 35 7.12 -0.79 3.65
CA LEU A 35 7.38 -1.98 4.45
C LEU A 35 7.26 -1.70 5.96
N GLU A 36 7.80 -0.58 6.44
CA GLU A 36 7.68 -0.15 7.84
C GLU A 36 6.20 0.01 8.24
N LEU A 37 5.41 0.75 7.45
CA LEU A 37 3.99 0.98 7.74
C LEU A 37 3.18 -0.32 7.74
N VAL A 38 3.42 -1.21 6.76
CA VAL A 38 2.75 -2.51 6.69
C VAL A 38 3.09 -3.37 7.90
N THR A 39 4.36 -3.46 8.27
CA THR A 39 4.80 -4.26 9.43
C THR A 39 4.36 -3.67 10.77
N ALA A 40 4.17 -2.34 10.84
CA ALA A 40 3.61 -1.65 12.00
C ALA A 40 2.07 -1.68 12.05
N GLY A 41 1.39 -2.23 11.03
CA GLY A 41 -0.07 -2.25 10.94
C GLY A 41 -0.70 -0.88 10.68
N ARG A 42 0.07 0.11 10.21
CA ARG A 42 -0.36 1.49 9.95
C ARG A 42 -0.86 1.66 8.52
N GLY A 43 -1.84 0.84 8.13
CA GLY A 43 -2.35 0.76 6.76
C GLY A 43 -3.00 2.04 6.23
N ASP A 44 -3.57 2.86 7.12
CA ASP A 44 -4.26 4.10 6.73
C ASP A 44 -3.30 5.15 6.13
N GLU A 45 -2.01 5.06 6.44
CA GLU A 45 -0.97 5.99 5.96
C GLU A 45 -0.37 5.59 4.61
N LEU A 46 -0.75 4.42 4.07
CA LEU A 46 -0.21 3.90 2.81
C LEU A 46 -0.69 4.70 1.59
N SER A 47 -1.84 5.37 1.67
CA SER A 47 -2.36 6.16 0.55
C SER A 47 -1.39 7.27 0.12
N ASP A 48 -0.88 8.03 1.08
CA ASP A 48 0.06 9.13 0.82
C ASP A 48 1.38 8.61 0.24
N VAL A 49 1.83 7.44 0.68
CA VAL A 49 3.04 6.78 0.16
C VAL A 49 2.84 6.35 -1.29
N HIS A 50 1.68 5.78 -1.62
CA HIS A 50 1.34 5.37 -2.98
C HIS A 50 1.25 6.57 -3.92
N ASP A 51 0.61 7.66 -3.52
CA ASP A 51 0.50 8.88 -4.34
C ASP A 51 1.89 9.46 -4.64
N ARG A 52 2.78 9.51 -3.63
CA ARG A 52 4.16 9.94 -3.81
C ARG A 52 4.96 9.01 -4.72
N ARG A 53 4.76 7.70 -4.59
CA ARG A 53 5.43 6.68 -5.43
C ARG A 53 5.01 6.85 -6.88
N ASP A 54 3.72 6.99 -7.15
CA ASP A 54 3.18 7.14 -8.50
C ASP A 54 3.70 8.43 -9.15
N ALA A 55 3.76 9.53 -8.39
CA ALA A 55 4.36 10.79 -8.83
C ALA A 55 5.87 10.66 -9.10
N ALA A 56 6.61 9.86 -8.34
CA ALA A 56 8.03 9.60 -8.56
C ALA A 56 8.27 8.69 -9.76
N ILE A 57 7.44 7.64 -9.96
CA ILE A 57 7.50 6.76 -11.13
C ILE A 57 7.27 7.56 -12.42
N ALA A 58 6.31 8.48 -12.42
CA ALA A 58 6.02 9.34 -13.58
C ALA A 58 7.20 10.25 -14.00
N GLN A 59 8.21 10.44 -13.13
CA GLN A 59 9.41 11.22 -13.42
C GLN A 59 10.57 10.37 -13.96
N LEU A 60 10.43 9.04 -13.99
CA LEU A 60 11.47 8.17 -14.52
C LEU A 60 11.55 8.29 -16.05
N PRO A 61 12.76 8.38 -16.63
CA PRO A 61 12.94 8.30 -18.08
C PRO A 61 12.79 6.86 -18.57
N ASP A 62 12.50 6.70 -19.86
CA ASP A 62 12.42 5.38 -20.52
C ASP A 62 13.76 4.62 -20.46
N GLU A 63 14.89 5.34 -20.51
CA GLU A 63 16.24 4.79 -20.42
C GLU A 63 16.93 5.22 -19.11
N LEU A 64 17.30 4.25 -18.30
CA LEU A 64 17.91 4.45 -16.99
C LEU A 64 19.42 4.22 -17.03
N ALA A 65 20.18 5.11 -16.40
CA ALA A 65 21.60 4.89 -16.14
C ALA A 65 21.82 3.70 -15.18
N ALA A 66 22.91 2.95 -15.37
CA ALA A 66 23.19 1.72 -14.61
C ALA A 66 23.13 1.88 -13.07
N PRO A 67 23.63 2.98 -12.45
CA PRO A 67 23.50 3.18 -11.01
C PRO A 67 22.04 3.29 -10.55
N ALA A 68 21.20 4.04 -11.28
CA ALA A 68 19.78 4.18 -10.96
C ALA A 68 19.03 2.86 -11.12
N GLN A 69 19.39 2.04 -12.11
CA GLN A 69 18.83 0.69 -12.26
C GLN A 69 19.14 -0.19 -11.04
N ALA A 70 20.35 -0.13 -10.48
CA ALA A 70 20.72 -0.90 -9.30
C ALA A 70 19.87 -0.50 -8.09
N THR A 71 19.71 0.80 -7.84
CA THR A 71 18.83 1.32 -6.78
C THR A 71 17.38 0.89 -6.97
N LEU A 72 16.84 0.97 -8.18
CA LEU A 72 15.47 0.55 -8.46
C LEU A 72 15.26 -0.96 -8.29
N ARG A 73 16.27 -1.80 -8.55
CA ARG A 73 16.20 -3.23 -8.25
C ARG A 73 16.10 -3.50 -6.74
N LEU A 74 16.79 -2.70 -5.91
CA LEU A 74 16.66 -2.79 -4.46
C LEU A 74 15.26 -2.38 -4.00
N ALA A 75 14.76 -1.25 -4.50
CA ALA A 75 13.40 -0.78 -4.22
C ALA A 75 12.35 -1.84 -4.58
N LEU A 76 12.49 -2.49 -5.74
CA LEU A 76 11.61 -3.60 -6.15
C LEU A 76 11.70 -4.82 -5.23
N GLY A 77 12.88 -5.11 -4.68
CA GLY A 77 13.06 -6.17 -3.68
C GLY A 77 12.21 -5.90 -2.44
N ILE A 78 12.34 -4.69 -1.89
CA ILE A 78 11.59 -4.28 -0.69
C ILE A 78 10.09 -4.22 -0.96
N GLN A 79 9.67 -3.74 -2.13
CA GLN A 79 8.26 -3.76 -2.54
C GLN A 79 7.65 -5.17 -2.56
N ARG A 80 8.43 -6.19 -2.95
CA ARG A 80 7.98 -7.58 -2.88
C ARG A 80 7.82 -8.04 -1.44
N GLU A 81 8.73 -7.64 -0.55
CA GLU A 81 8.63 -7.95 0.88
C GLU A 81 7.40 -7.28 1.51
N ALA A 82 7.14 -6.00 1.19
CA ALA A 82 5.96 -5.28 1.63
C ALA A 82 4.67 -5.97 1.14
N ALA A 83 4.62 -6.38 -0.13
CA ALA A 83 3.47 -7.11 -0.69
C ALA A 83 3.22 -8.44 0.02
N VAL A 84 4.29 -9.19 0.35
CA VAL A 84 4.16 -10.44 1.12
C VAL A 84 3.63 -10.17 2.52
N ALA A 85 4.15 -9.16 3.22
CA ALA A 85 3.69 -8.78 4.55
C ALA A 85 2.22 -8.32 4.54
N LEU A 86 1.81 -7.55 3.53
CA LEU A 86 0.44 -7.09 3.37
C LEU A 86 -0.52 -8.26 3.09
N ALA A 87 -0.11 -9.21 2.25
CA ALA A 87 -0.90 -10.42 1.98
C ALA A 87 -1.12 -11.26 3.25
N ALA A 88 -0.09 -11.38 4.10
CA ALA A 88 -0.21 -12.05 5.39
C ALA A 88 -1.18 -11.31 6.33
N ALA A 89 -1.05 -9.99 6.46
CA ALA A 89 -1.95 -9.17 7.28
C ALA A 89 -3.42 -9.27 6.84
N LEU A 90 -3.67 -9.24 5.52
CA LEU A 90 -5.01 -9.43 4.95
C LEU A 90 -5.58 -10.81 5.29
N ALA A 91 -4.76 -11.86 5.19
CA ALA A 91 -5.20 -13.22 5.55
C ALA A 91 -5.55 -13.32 7.04
N ASP A 92 -4.79 -12.65 7.90
CA ASP A 92 -5.00 -12.64 9.35
C ASP A 92 -6.30 -11.92 9.72
N HIS A 93 -6.51 -10.71 9.20
CA HIS A 93 -7.78 -9.98 9.38
C HIS A 93 -8.98 -10.74 8.82
N GLY A 94 -8.81 -11.44 7.69
CA GLY A 94 -9.86 -12.31 7.15
C GLY A 94 -10.27 -13.41 8.13
N ARG A 95 -9.32 -14.02 8.84
CA ARG A 95 -9.61 -15.02 9.87
C ARG A 95 -10.32 -14.41 11.07
N GLU A 96 -9.92 -13.22 11.51
CA GLU A 96 -10.55 -12.50 12.61
C GLU A 96 -12.00 -12.13 12.31
N VAL A 97 -12.27 -11.56 11.12
CA VAL A 97 -13.62 -11.22 10.67
C VAL A 97 -14.50 -12.46 10.61
N ALA A 98 -13.98 -13.57 10.07
CA ALA A 98 -14.71 -14.83 10.01
C ALA A 98 -15.01 -15.40 11.41
N ALA A 99 -14.08 -15.30 12.35
CA ALA A 99 -14.28 -15.70 13.74
C ALA A 99 -15.35 -14.86 14.43
N ALA A 100 -15.31 -13.53 14.27
CA ALA A 100 -16.31 -12.62 14.79
C ALA A 100 -17.70 -12.89 14.19
N ALA A 101 -17.79 -13.19 12.89
CA ALA A 101 -19.05 -13.58 12.24
C ALA A 101 -19.63 -14.87 12.85
N ARG A 102 -18.81 -15.91 13.04
CA ARG A 102 -19.24 -17.15 13.70
C ARG A 102 -19.67 -16.91 15.15
N GLY A 103 -18.95 -16.08 15.91
CA GLY A 103 -19.32 -15.70 17.27
C GLY A 103 -20.68 -15.01 17.34
N ARG A 104 -20.97 -14.07 16.42
CA ARG A 104 -22.29 -13.43 16.32
C ARG A 104 -23.40 -14.43 16.00
N THR A 105 -23.15 -15.39 15.10
CA THR A 105 -24.11 -16.46 14.78
C THR A 105 -24.37 -17.36 15.99
N ALA A 106 -23.33 -17.77 16.71
CA ALA A 106 -23.46 -18.56 17.93
C ALA A 106 -24.25 -17.80 19.01
N ALA A 107 -23.92 -16.54 19.27
CA ALA A 107 -24.64 -15.70 20.26
C ALA A 107 -26.13 -15.53 19.92
N ARG A 108 -26.48 -15.39 18.62
CA ARG A 108 -27.88 -15.39 18.17
C ARG A 108 -28.58 -16.73 18.43
N GLY A 109 -27.88 -17.84 18.27
CA GLY A 109 -28.40 -19.18 18.59
C GLY A 109 -28.63 -19.41 20.09
N TYR A 110 -27.85 -18.77 20.96
CA TYR A 110 -28.02 -18.80 22.42
C TYR A 110 -28.99 -17.74 22.95
N THR A 111 -29.51 -16.85 22.09
CA THR A 111 -30.62 -15.97 22.49
C THR A 111 -31.87 -16.86 22.55
N PRO A 112 -32.46 -17.11 23.74
CA PRO A 112 -33.54 -18.06 23.85
C PRO A 112 -34.70 -17.60 22.98
N ALA A 113 -35.10 -18.45 22.02
CA ALA A 113 -36.37 -18.33 21.32
C ALA A 113 -37.49 -18.49 22.35
N GLY A 114 -37.87 -17.39 23.02
CA GLY A 114 -38.82 -17.50 24.12
C GLY A 114 -39.05 -16.27 24.99
N LEU A 115 -38.36 -15.14 24.79
CA LEU A 115 -38.83 -13.87 25.36
C LEU A 115 -39.75 -13.15 24.37
N ASP A 116 -40.84 -13.83 24.02
CA ASP A 116 -42.00 -13.19 23.44
C ASP A 116 -42.53 -12.17 24.46
N ARG A 117 -42.31 -10.88 24.22
CA ARG A 117 -42.79 -9.77 25.05
C ARG A 117 -44.31 -9.56 24.90
N ARG A 118 -45.11 -10.61 24.76
CA ARG A 118 -46.57 -10.50 24.69
C ARG A 118 -47.28 -11.54 25.57
N ARG A 119 -48.09 -10.96 26.47
CA ARG A 119 -49.16 -11.51 27.32
C ARG A 119 -48.75 -12.08 28.68
N VAL A 120 -48.39 -11.17 29.58
CA VAL A 120 -48.85 -11.24 30.97
C VAL A 120 -49.78 -10.04 31.21
N LEU A 121 -50.98 -10.08 30.61
CA LEU A 121 -52.10 -9.28 31.09
C LEU A 121 -53.36 -10.15 31.07
N ASP A 122 -54.02 -10.11 32.21
CA ASP A 122 -55.36 -10.58 32.56
C ASP A 122 -55.61 -12.08 32.64
N ARG A 123 -55.34 -12.60 33.86
CA ARG A 123 -56.21 -13.61 34.46
C ARG A 123 -56.89 -13.00 35.69
N THR A 124 -58.07 -12.41 35.44
CA THR A 124 -59.28 -12.41 36.28
C THR A 124 -59.12 -12.06 37.77
N ALA A 125 -59.56 -10.85 38.11
CA ALA A 125 -60.26 -10.57 39.38
C ALA A 125 -61.77 -10.65 39.14
#